data_AF-A0A8H6SY69-F1
#
_entry.id   AF-A0A8H6SY69-F1
#
_cell.length_a   1.000
_cell.length_b   1.000
_cell.length_c   1.000
_cell.angle_alpha   90.00
_cell.angle_beta   90.00
_cell.angle_gamma   90.00
#
_symmetry.space_group_name_H-M   'P 1'
#
loop_
_entity.id
_entity.type
_entity.pdbx_description
1 polymer ?
#
loop_
_entity_poly.entity_id
_entity_poly.type
_entity_poly.pdbx_seq_one_letter_code
_entity_poly.pdbx_strand_id
1 'polypeptide(L)'
;MSWNDFQGKTPPPFGHAMLEYFAFDPGYTNLNHGSYGSLPRPISAYCDSLDVEAESNPDKWIRQTYLPLLTNVRTRLAALLGAKPEECVMVSNASHGISTVLRNLLWKGGDILVTYSTTYGSVLSTAQYLSDTLPHPTVSQIKITFPTSRSAVLDQFRAHLVAILFFNLASNSYVCSLPSHMKATKTLSSNSSPTINFVPFLVVQLCKYTEINATVKISQSLASFSSQKC
;
A
#
# COMPACT_ATOMS: atom_id res chain seq x y z
N MET A 1 16.54 -8.37 -28.11
CA MET A 1 16.41 -6.90 -28.01
C MET A 1 17.11 -6.49 -26.73
N SER A 2 18.15 -5.69 -26.83
CA SER A 2 18.97 -5.22 -25.70
C SER A 2 18.38 -3.92 -25.12
N TRP A 3 18.67 -3.62 -23.85
CA TRP A 3 18.36 -2.32 -23.25
C TRP A 3 18.85 -1.14 -24.12
N ASN A 4 20.01 -1.30 -24.76
CA ASN A 4 20.60 -0.28 -25.64
C ASN A 4 19.74 0.04 -26.87
N ASP A 5 18.89 -0.90 -27.31
CA ASP A 5 17.99 -0.69 -28.46
C ASP A 5 16.90 0.34 -28.18
N PHE A 6 16.70 0.73 -26.91
CA PHE A 6 15.66 1.65 -26.48
C PHE A 6 16.19 3.01 -26.01
N GLN A 7 17.50 3.15 -25.84
CA GLN A 7 18.08 4.42 -25.36
C GLN A 7 17.94 5.52 -26.42
N GLY A 8 17.54 6.72 -25.98
CA GLY A 8 17.42 7.90 -26.85
C GLY A 8 16.22 7.90 -27.79
N LYS A 9 15.35 6.88 -27.73
CA LYS A 9 14.12 6.85 -28.53
C LYS A 9 13.01 7.67 -27.88
N THR A 10 12.26 8.40 -28.71
CA THR A 10 11.05 9.09 -28.27
C THR A 10 9.95 8.06 -27.95
N PRO A 11 9.25 8.19 -26.80
CA PRO A 11 8.12 7.32 -26.50
C PRO A 11 7.02 7.41 -27.57
N PRO A 12 6.36 6.30 -27.93
CA PRO A 12 5.20 6.33 -28.83
C PRO A 12 4.03 7.10 -28.20
N PRO A 13 3.04 7.53 -28.99
CA PRO A 13 1.79 8.07 -28.45
C PRO A 13 1.05 7.01 -27.62
N PHE A 14 0.23 7.45 -26.67
CA PHE A 14 -0.65 6.56 -25.91
C PHE A 14 -1.65 5.80 -26.81
N GLY A 15 -2.18 4.69 -26.28
CA GLY A 15 -3.15 3.84 -26.99
C GLY A 15 -2.47 2.63 -27.63
N HIS A 16 -3.02 2.16 -28.76
CA HIS A 16 -2.57 0.93 -29.42
C HIS A 16 -1.11 0.96 -29.86
N ALA A 17 -0.54 2.15 -30.12
CA ALA A 17 0.87 2.30 -30.46
C ALA A 17 1.81 1.84 -29.33
N MET A 18 1.37 1.83 -28.07
CA MET A 18 2.17 1.30 -26.97
C MET A 18 2.22 -0.23 -26.93
N LEU A 19 1.32 -0.94 -27.62
CA LEU A 19 1.22 -2.40 -27.53
C LEU A 19 2.50 -3.11 -28.00
N GLU A 20 3.23 -2.54 -28.97
CA GLU A 20 4.50 -3.12 -29.44
C GLU A 20 5.58 -3.16 -28.33
N TYR A 21 5.46 -2.27 -27.34
CA TYR A 21 6.34 -2.20 -26.19
C TYR A 21 5.93 -3.16 -25.08
N PHE A 22 4.86 -3.94 -25.23
CA PHE A 22 4.52 -5.01 -24.29
C PHE A 22 4.72 -6.37 -24.94
N ALA A 23 4.96 -7.38 -24.10
CA ALA A 23 5.12 -8.76 -24.54
C ALA A 23 3.81 -9.57 -24.42
N PHE A 24 2.66 -8.92 -24.65
CA PHE A 24 1.38 -9.61 -24.63
C PHE A 24 1.27 -10.60 -25.80
N ASP A 25 0.60 -11.73 -25.57
CA ASP A 25 0.28 -12.66 -26.64
C ASP A 25 -0.59 -11.97 -27.71
N PRO A 26 -0.37 -12.21 -29.02
CA PRO A 26 -1.10 -11.50 -30.08
C PRO A 26 -2.64 -11.62 -30.03
N GLY A 27 -3.16 -12.71 -29.44
CA GLY A 27 -4.60 -12.93 -29.24
C GLY A 27 -5.13 -12.45 -27.89
N TYR A 28 -4.28 -11.92 -27.01
CA TYR A 28 -4.63 -11.55 -25.65
C TYR A 28 -4.84 -10.03 -25.51
N THR A 29 -6.02 -9.65 -25.05
CA THR A 29 -6.32 -8.26 -24.67
C THR A 29 -6.31 -8.14 -23.15
N ASN A 30 -5.29 -7.47 -22.59
CA ASN A 30 -5.17 -7.29 -21.15
C ASN A 30 -6.15 -6.24 -20.62
N LEU A 31 -7.31 -6.69 -20.15
CA LEU A 31 -8.32 -5.85 -19.49
C LEU A 31 -8.15 -5.76 -17.96
N ASN A 32 -7.14 -6.43 -17.39
CA ASN A 32 -6.94 -6.53 -15.94
C ASN A 32 -5.50 -6.15 -15.53
N HIS A 33 -4.96 -5.11 -16.14
CA HIS A 33 -3.60 -4.63 -15.82
C HIS A 33 -3.44 -4.24 -14.34
N GLY A 34 -4.54 -3.86 -13.66
CA GLY A 34 -4.54 -3.51 -12.24
C GLY A 34 -4.33 -4.66 -11.24
N SER A 35 -4.27 -5.91 -11.70
CA SER A 35 -3.97 -7.07 -10.83
C SER A 35 -2.47 -7.34 -10.73
N TYR A 36 -1.83 -7.68 -11.86
CA TYR A 36 -0.42 -8.10 -11.89
C TYR A 36 0.48 -7.13 -12.65
N GLY A 37 -0.09 -6.20 -13.41
CA GLY A 37 0.66 -5.33 -14.32
C GLY A 37 1.29 -6.09 -15.49
N SER A 38 2.14 -5.38 -16.23
CA SER A 38 3.08 -5.96 -17.19
C SER A 38 4.22 -4.97 -17.38
N LEU A 39 5.45 -5.48 -17.45
CA LEU A 39 6.60 -4.64 -17.76
C LEU A 39 6.62 -4.32 -19.26
N PRO A 40 6.89 -3.07 -19.64
CA PRO A 40 7.30 -2.76 -21.01
C PRO A 40 8.62 -3.47 -21.35
N ARG A 41 8.80 -3.86 -22.61
CA ARG A 41 10.00 -4.51 -23.17
C ARG A 41 11.30 -3.78 -22.82
N PRO A 42 11.40 -2.43 -22.87
CA PRO A 42 12.61 -1.74 -22.43
C PRO A 42 12.97 -2.04 -20.97
N ILE A 43 11.97 -2.11 -20.09
CA ILE A 43 12.19 -2.40 -18.66
C ILE A 43 12.59 -3.85 -18.46
N SER A 44 11.92 -4.79 -19.15
CA SER A 44 12.31 -6.21 -19.13
C SER A 44 13.77 -6.40 -19.58
N ALA A 45 14.16 -5.78 -20.68
CA ALA A 45 15.53 -5.87 -21.20
C ALA A 45 16.58 -5.27 -20.24
N TYR A 46 16.21 -4.24 -19.48
CA TYR A 46 17.08 -3.71 -18.44
C TYR A 46 17.19 -4.66 -17.25
N CYS A 47 16.09 -5.26 -16.78
CA CYS A 47 16.12 -6.29 -15.74
C CYS A 47 17.04 -7.46 -16.14
N ASP A 48 16.88 -8.00 -17.34
CA ASP A 48 17.72 -9.09 -17.84
C ASP A 48 19.22 -8.71 -17.84
N SER A 49 19.53 -7.44 -18.16
CA SER A 49 20.92 -6.97 -18.13
C SER A 49 21.52 -6.91 -16.72
N LEU A 50 20.70 -6.57 -15.71
CA LEU A 50 21.12 -6.55 -14.31
C LEU A 50 21.31 -7.97 -13.78
N ASP A 51 20.47 -8.92 -14.21
CA ASP A 51 20.63 -10.33 -13.83
C ASP A 51 21.94 -10.90 -14.38
N VAL A 52 22.27 -10.63 -15.65
CA VAL A 52 23.56 -11.02 -16.23
C VAL A 52 24.73 -10.36 -15.50
N GLU A 53 24.64 -9.07 -15.15
CA GLU A 53 25.69 -8.39 -14.38
C GLU A 53 25.88 -9.02 -12.99
N ALA A 54 24.78 -9.31 -12.30
CA ALA A 54 24.79 -9.93 -10.98
C ALA A 54 25.48 -11.31 -11.00
N GLU A 55 25.16 -12.15 -11.97
CA GLU A 55 25.74 -13.49 -12.12
C GLU A 55 27.20 -13.45 -12.60
N SER A 56 27.61 -12.42 -13.34
CA SER A 56 28.98 -12.31 -13.84
C SER A 56 30.02 -12.13 -12.73
N ASN A 57 29.63 -11.50 -11.61
CA ASN A 57 30.48 -11.31 -10.43
C ASN A 57 29.61 -11.05 -9.18
N PRO A 58 29.10 -12.12 -8.53
CA PRO A 58 28.14 -11.98 -7.44
C PRO A 58 28.67 -11.20 -6.23
N ASP A 59 29.95 -11.39 -5.88
CA ASP A 59 30.58 -10.67 -4.77
C ASP A 59 30.63 -9.16 -5.03
N LYS A 60 31.07 -8.75 -6.22
CA LYS A 60 31.07 -7.34 -6.60
C LYS A 60 29.65 -6.78 -6.62
N TRP A 61 28.70 -7.51 -7.19
CA TRP A 61 27.32 -7.08 -7.29
C TRP A 61 26.71 -6.78 -5.92
N ILE A 62 26.76 -7.77 -5.01
CA ILE A 62 26.14 -7.65 -3.69
C ILE A 62 26.86 -6.61 -2.82
N ARG A 63 28.21 -6.56 -2.87
CA ARG A 63 28.99 -5.71 -1.95
C ARG A 63 29.15 -4.28 -2.45
N GLN A 64 29.11 -4.03 -3.76
CA GLN A 64 29.50 -2.75 -4.35
C GLN A 64 28.47 -2.18 -5.33
N THR A 65 27.82 -2.99 -6.15
CA THR A 65 26.95 -2.47 -7.23
C THR A 65 25.51 -2.23 -6.76
N TYR A 66 24.92 -3.17 -6.02
CA TYR A 66 23.50 -3.16 -5.68
C TYR A 66 23.08 -1.97 -4.81
N LEU A 67 23.83 -1.67 -3.74
CA LEU A 67 23.45 -0.62 -2.78
C LEU A 67 23.40 0.80 -3.39
N PRO A 68 24.35 1.23 -4.24
CA PRO A 68 24.24 2.48 -4.98
C PRO A 68 23.01 2.53 -5.91
N LEU A 69 22.69 1.43 -6.60
CA LEU A 69 21.49 1.35 -7.46
C LEU A 69 20.21 1.50 -6.64
N LEU A 70 20.10 0.78 -5.53
CA LEU A 70 18.96 0.89 -4.60
C LEU A 70 18.82 2.31 -4.06
N THR A 71 19.92 2.95 -3.67
CA THR A 71 19.93 4.34 -3.21
C THR A 71 19.41 5.28 -4.29
N ASN A 72 19.83 5.10 -5.55
CA ASN A 72 19.34 5.91 -6.66
C ASN A 72 17.83 5.76 -6.87
N VAL A 73 17.32 4.52 -6.82
CA VAL A 73 15.88 4.24 -6.92
C VAL A 73 15.11 4.92 -5.80
N ARG A 74 15.57 4.80 -4.55
CA ARG A 74 14.93 5.45 -3.38
C ARG A 74 14.87 6.97 -3.54
N THR A 75 15.95 7.61 -4.00
CA THR A 75 15.98 9.06 -4.24
C THR A 75 14.98 9.49 -5.32
N ARG A 76 14.90 8.76 -6.43
CA ARG A 76 13.93 9.06 -7.51
C ARG A 76 12.49 8.89 -7.06
N LEU A 77 12.21 7.82 -6.30
CA LEU A 77 10.88 7.58 -5.74
C LEU A 77 10.48 8.64 -4.71
N ALA A 78 11.40 9.02 -3.83
CA ALA A 78 11.17 10.08 -2.85
C ALA A 78 10.82 11.41 -3.53
N ALA A 79 11.53 11.77 -4.61
CA ALA A 79 11.21 12.95 -5.41
C ALA A 79 9.81 12.87 -6.05
N LEU A 80 9.43 11.71 -6.59
CA LEU A 80 8.09 11.49 -7.16
C LEU A 80 6.99 11.61 -6.10
N LEU A 81 7.25 11.13 -4.88
CA LEU A 81 6.30 11.12 -3.77
C LEU A 81 6.26 12.41 -2.97
N GLY A 82 7.22 13.32 -3.16
CA GLY A 82 7.41 14.48 -2.28
C GLY A 82 7.85 14.11 -0.86
N ALA A 83 8.57 13.00 -0.71
CA ALA A 83 9.10 12.48 0.54
C ALA A 83 10.62 12.64 0.61
N LYS A 84 11.23 12.32 1.75
CA LYS A 84 12.69 12.22 1.88
C LYS A 84 13.19 10.83 1.45
N PRO A 85 14.40 10.69 0.88
CA PRO A 85 14.96 9.39 0.53
C PRO A 85 15.01 8.40 1.71
N GLU A 86 15.21 8.91 2.93
CA GLU A 86 15.26 8.13 4.17
C GLU A 86 13.88 7.55 4.54
N GLU A 87 12.80 8.16 4.06
CA GLU A 87 11.41 7.73 4.31
C GLU A 87 10.92 6.69 3.28
N CYS A 88 11.72 6.41 2.24
CA CYS A 88 11.37 5.46 1.19
C CYS A 88 12.21 4.19 1.30
N VAL A 89 11.58 3.02 1.33
CA VAL A 89 12.24 1.70 1.32
C VAL A 89 11.57 0.78 0.30
N MET A 90 12.34 -0.16 -0.24
CA MET A 90 11.83 -1.15 -1.19
C MET A 90 11.50 -2.46 -0.47
N VAL A 91 10.31 -3.00 -0.72
CA VAL A 91 9.85 -4.30 -0.22
C VAL A 91 9.29 -5.11 -1.39
N SER A 92 9.20 -6.44 -1.22
CA SER A 92 8.85 -7.35 -2.32
C SER A 92 7.47 -7.10 -2.93
N ASN A 93 6.48 -6.67 -2.13
CA ASN A 93 5.14 -6.33 -2.58
C ASN A 93 4.34 -5.61 -1.46
N ALA A 94 3.15 -5.12 -1.80
CA ALA A 94 2.30 -4.41 -0.86
C ALA A 94 1.82 -5.26 0.34
N SER A 95 1.58 -6.56 0.14
CA SER A 95 1.19 -7.45 1.25
C SER A 95 2.33 -7.63 2.25
N HIS A 96 3.57 -7.75 1.75
CA HIS A 96 4.78 -7.77 2.57
C HIS A 96 4.89 -6.46 3.36
N GLY A 97 4.81 -5.31 2.70
CA GLY A 97 4.92 -4.00 3.37
C GLY A 97 3.92 -3.81 4.51
N ILE A 98 2.65 -4.14 4.27
CA ILE A 98 1.62 -4.05 5.32
C ILE A 98 1.85 -5.06 6.44
N SER A 99 2.23 -6.29 6.11
CA SER A 99 2.51 -7.30 7.13
C SER A 99 3.71 -6.91 8.00
N THR A 100 4.75 -6.33 7.40
CA THR A 100 5.91 -5.81 8.14
C THR A 100 5.50 -4.73 9.13
N VAL A 101 4.66 -3.77 8.72
CA VAL A 101 4.17 -2.74 9.65
C VAL A 101 3.34 -3.37 10.76
N LEU A 102 2.28 -4.11 10.42
CA LEU A 102 1.33 -4.62 11.41
C LEU A 102 1.98 -5.59 12.42
N ARG A 103 2.96 -6.39 11.99
CA ARG A 103 3.66 -7.34 12.87
C ARG A 103 4.70 -6.69 13.78
N ASN A 104 5.14 -5.46 13.49
CA ASN A 104 6.13 -4.75 14.29
C ASN A 104 5.53 -3.63 15.16
N LEU A 105 4.21 -3.42 15.11
CA LEU A 105 3.52 -2.59 16.09
C LEU A 105 3.49 -3.29 17.45
N LEU A 106 3.67 -2.50 18.51
CA LEU A 106 3.54 -2.99 19.88
C LEU A 106 2.07 -3.08 20.24
N TRP A 107 1.49 -4.25 20.02
CA TRP A 107 0.13 -4.57 20.42
C TRP A 107 0.02 -4.71 21.93
N LYS A 108 -1.11 -4.30 22.49
CA LYS A 108 -1.51 -4.54 23.88
C LYS A 108 -2.88 -5.21 23.93
N GLY A 109 -3.16 -5.91 25.02
CA GLY A 109 -4.48 -6.48 25.25
C GLY A 109 -5.55 -5.38 25.25
N GLY A 110 -6.60 -5.56 24.45
CA GLY A 110 -7.66 -4.58 24.26
C GLY A 110 -7.42 -3.56 23.13
N ASP A 111 -6.29 -3.63 22.43
CA ASP A 111 -6.11 -2.85 21.20
C ASP A 111 -7.06 -3.35 20.10
N ILE A 112 -7.48 -2.43 19.23
CA ILE A 112 -8.45 -2.71 18.17
C ILE A 112 -7.87 -2.35 16.80
N LEU A 113 -7.93 -3.31 15.88
CA LEU A 113 -7.63 -3.19 14.46
C LEU A 113 -8.92 -2.90 13.70
N VAL A 114 -9.07 -1.66 13.21
CA VAL A 114 -10.22 -1.30 12.37
C VAL A 114 -9.91 -1.57 10.89
N THR A 115 -10.79 -2.33 10.24
CA THR A 115 -10.72 -2.69 8.81
C THR A 115 -12.04 -2.37 8.11
N TYR A 116 -12.08 -2.46 6.78
CA TYR A 116 -13.31 -2.36 5.99
C TYR A 116 -13.68 -3.72 5.39
N SER A 117 -14.94 -3.94 5.04
CA SER A 117 -15.38 -5.15 4.31
C SER A 117 -14.75 -5.27 2.91
N THR A 118 -14.18 -4.19 2.39
CA THR A 118 -13.45 -4.13 1.12
C THR A 118 -11.94 -4.23 1.29
N THR A 119 -11.44 -4.46 2.52
CA THR A 119 -10.02 -4.66 2.77
C THR A 119 -9.53 -5.89 2.02
N TYR A 120 -8.39 -5.76 1.33
CA TYR A 120 -7.82 -6.86 0.55
C TYR A 120 -7.56 -8.10 1.41
N GLY A 121 -7.88 -9.28 0.88
CA GLY A 121 -7.89 -10.54 1.63
C GLY A 121 -6.59 -10.86 2.38
N SER A 122 -5.42 -10.58 1.80
CA SER A 122 -4.14 -10.83 2.50
C SER A 122 -3.94 -9.92 3.71
N VAL A 123 -4.45 -8.68 3.67
CA VAL A 123 -4.38 -7.74 4.80
C VAL A 123 -5.32 -8.19 5.91
N LEU A 124 -6.53 -8.62 5.54
CA LEU A 124 -7.49 -9.17 6.50
C LEU A 124 -6.95 -10.44 7.17
N SER A 125 -6.28 -11.31 6.40
CA SER A 125 -5.63 -12.52 6.92
C SER A 125 -4.53 -12.18 7.93
N THR A 126 -3.71 -11.15 7.66
CA THR A 126 -2.71 -10.66 8.62
C THR A 126 -3.37 -10.08 9.88
N ALA A 127 -4.46 -9.32 9.74
CA ALA A 127 -5.19 -8.80 10.89
C ALA A 127 -5.79 -9.93 11.76
N GLN A 128 -6.38 -10.96 11.13
CA GLN A 128 -6.91 -12.13 11.83
C GLN A 128 -5.80 -12.89 12.55
N TYR A 129 -4.68 -13.16 11.86
CA TYR A 129 -3.51 -13.79 12.47
C TYR A 129 -3.02 -13.05 13.73
N LEU A 130 -3.01 -11.71 13.70
CA LEU A 130 -2.64 -10.91 14.86
C LEU A 130 -3.66 -11.05 15.98
N SER A 131 -4.95 -11.13 15.68
CA SER A 131 -6.00 -11.41 16.67
C SER A 131 -5.83 -12.77 17.34
N ASP A 132 -5.35 -13.77 16.59
CA ASP A 132 -5.12 -15.13 17.08
C ASP A 132 -3.79 -15.27 17.85
N THR A 133 -2.93 -14.25 17.82
CA THR A 133 -1.62 -14.25 18.49
C THR A 133 -1.65 -13.31 19.70
N LEU A 134 -0.98 -13.68 20.81
CA LEU A 134 -0.83 -12.78 21.96
C LEU A 134 -0.27 -11.41 21.50
N PRO A 135 -0.85 -10.29 21.95
CA PRO A 135 -1.80 -10.15 23.05
C PRO A 135 -3.29 -10.13 22.65
N HIS A 136 -3.64 -10.70 21.50
CA HIS A 136 -5.01 -10.82 20.98
C HIS A 136 -5.73 -9.47 20.76
N PRO A 137 -5.17 -8.56 19.94
CA PRO A 137 -5.90 -7.38 19.51
C PRO A 137 -7.19 -7.78 18.78
N THR A 138 -8.26 -7.03 18.99
CA THR A 138 -9.56 -7.33 18.38
C THR A 138 -9.64 -6.76 16.97
N VAL A 139 -10.10 -7.54 16.00
CA VAL A 139 -10.39 -7.03 14.66
C VAL A 139 -11.84 -6.54 14.60
N SER A 140 -12.02 -5.29 14.21
CA SER A 140 -13.33 -4.67 14.02
C SER A 140 -13.50 -4.24 12.57
N GLN A 141 -14.56 -4.68 11.91
CA GLN A 141 -14.78 -4.43 10.49
C GLN A 141 -15.96 -3.50 10.24
N ILE A 142 -15.74 -2.45 9.43
CA ILE A 142 -16.76 -1.54 8.93
C ILE A 142 -17.29 -2.09 7.61
N LYS A 143 -18.59 -2.42 7.56
CA LYS A 143 -19.24 -2.88 6.34
C LYS A 143 -19.52 -1.71 5.40
N ILE A 144 -18.86 -1.70 4.23
CA ILE A 144 -19.15 -0.78 3.13
C ILE A 144 -20.13 -1.44 2.16
N THR A 145 -21.21 -0.74 1.84
CA THR A 145 -22.19 -1.15 0.83
C THR A 145 -22.15 -0.15 -0.32
N PHE A 146 -22.13 -0.63 -1.56
CA PHE A 146 -22.07 0.19 -2.76
C PHE A 146 -23.43 0.30 -3.47
N PRO A 147 -23.69 1.40 -4.20
CA PRO A 147 -22.87 2.60 -4.32
C PRO A 147 -22.88 3.45 -3.03
N THR A 148 -21.76 4.13 -2.73
CA THR A 148 -21.65 5.02 -1.56
C THR A 148 -20.82 6.26 -1.90
N SER A 149 -21.00 7.34 -1.13
CA SER A 149 -20.23 8.56 -1.27
C SER A 149 -19.04 8.60 -0.33
N ARG A 150 -18.02 9.39 -0.67
CA ARG A 150 -16.87 9.63 0.22
C ARG A 150 -17.29 10.16 1.60
N SER A 151 -18.27 11.07 1.65
CA SER A 151 -18.77 11.61 2.91
C SER A 151 -19.43 10.51 3.76
N ALA A 152 -20.27 9.67 3.15
CA ALA A 152 -20.91 8.56 3.84
C ALA A 152 -19.88 7.56 4.41
N VAL A 153 -18.80 7.27 3.69
CA VAL A 153 -17.71 6.40 4.20
C VAL A 153 -17.01 7.03 5.41
N LEU A 154 -16.74 8.34 5.38
CA LEU A 154 -16.11 9.04 6.49
C LEU A 154 -17.03 9.12 7.71
N ASP A 155 -18.33 9.33 7.49
CA ASP A 155 -19.31 9.40 8.56
C ASP A 155 -19.53 8.03 9.21
N GLN A 156 -19.58 6.95 8.42
CA GLN A 156 -19.58 5.58 8.93
C GLN A 156 -18.32 5.28 9.74
N PHE A 157 -17.15 5.69 9.26
CA PHE A 157 -15.89 5.52 9.99
C PHE A 157 -15.91 6.24 11.33
N ARG A 158 -16.31 7.52 11.36
CA ARG A 158 -16.43 8.30 12.60
C ARG A 158 -17.43 7.67 13.57
N ALA A 159 -18.61 7.29 13.08
CA ALA A 159 -19.63 6.64 13.90
C ALA A 159 -19.14 5.32 14.51
N HIS A 160 -18.40 4.53 13.72
CA HIS A 160 -17.81 3.27 14.17
C HIS A 160 -16.75 3.47 15.26
N LEU A 161 -15.86 4.45 15.09
CA LEU A 161 -14.87 4.82 16.11
C LEU A 161 -15.55 5.22 17.44
N VAL A 162 -16.60 6.04 17.35
CA VAL A 162 -17.37 6.49 18.52
C VAL A 162 -18.01 5.29 19.23
N ALA A 163 -18.64 4.37 18.47
CA ALA A 163 -19.24 3.17 19.03
C ALA A 163 -18.23 2.26 19.75
N ILE A 164 -17.04 2.07 19.17
CA ILE A 164 -15.95 1.30 19.79
C ILE A 164 -15.51 1.92 21.12
N LEU A 165 -15.34 3.25 21.16
CA LEU A 165 -14.91 3.96 22.36
C LEU A 165 -15.95 3.85 23.48
N PHE A 166 -17.24 4.05 23.17
CA PHE A 166 -18.31 3.93 24.15
C PHE A 166 -18.42 2.51 24.73
N PHE A 167 -18.30 1.47 23.89
CA PHE A 167 -18.37 0.08 24.35
C PHE A 167 -17.21 -0.26 25.32
N ASN A 168 -16.00 0.24 25.04
CA ASN A 168 -14.84 0.04 25.90
C ASN A 168 -14.93 0.79 27.24
N LEU A 169 -15.54 1.98 27.25
CA LEU A 169 -15.80 2.75 28.45
C LEU A 169 -16.86 2.08 29.33
N ALA A 170 -17.94 1.56 28.74
CA ALA A 170 -18.99 0.85 29.47
C ALA A 170 -18.51 -0.49 30.07
N SER A 171 -17.48 -1.10 29.47
CA SER A 171 -16.92 -2.39 29.91
C SER A 171 -15.83 -2.27 30.98
N ASN A 172 -15.26 -1.07 31.22
CA ASN A 172 -14.27 -0.83 32.29
C ASN A 172 -14.89 0.06 33.36
N SER A 173 -15.39 -0.55 34.44
CA SER A 173 -16.08 0.10 35.56
C SER A 173 -15.21 1.03 36.43
N TYR A 174 -14.03 1.43 35.99
CA TYR A 174 -13.14 2.33 36.73
C TYR A 174 -12.92 3.61 35.91
N VAL A 175 -13.63 4.66 36.37
CA VAL A 175 -13.40 6.11 36.19
C VAL A 175 -12.40 6.51 35.10
N CYS A 176 -12.83 7.26 34.07
CA CYS A 176 -12.01 8.37 33.57
C CYS A 176 -12.78 9.34 32.66
N SER A 177 -12.53 10.63 32.90
CA SER A 177 -12.91 11.80 32.12
C SER A 177 -12.61 11.68 30.62
N LEU A 178 -13.48 12.28 29.80
CA LEU A 178 -13.31 12.46 28.35
C LEU A 178 -11.89 13.01 28.03
N PRO A 179 -11.08 12.30 27.22
CA PRO A 179 -9.79 12.82 26.80
C PRO A 179 -9.93 13.88 25.70
N SER A 180 -9.25 15.00 25.88
CA SER A 180 -9.34 16.25 25.10
C SER A 180 -8.58 16.26 23.76
N HIS A 181 -7.99 15.15 23.32
CA HIS A 181 -7.10 15.15 22.16
C HIS A 181 -7.34 13.95 21.23
N MET A 182 -8.06 14.22 20.13
CA MET A 182 -8.24 13.30 19.00
C MET A 182 -7.41 13.83 17.82
N LYS A 183 -6.30 13.18 17.49
CA LYS A 183 -5.57 13.44 16.24
C LYS A 183 -5.85 12.32 15.25
N ALA A 184 -6.71 12.61 14.27
CA ALA A 184 -6.94 11.76 13.11
C ALA A 184 -6.09 12.27 11.95
N THR A 185 -5.06 11.51 11.57
CA THR A 185 -4.22 11.86 10.42
C THR A 185 -4.85 11.32 9.13
N LYS A 186 -4.88 12.17 8.11
CA LYS A 186 -5.54 11.96 6.81
C LYS A 186 -4.52 11.40 5.81
N THR A 187 -4.80 10.24 5.21
CA THR A 187 -4.01 9.74 4.07
C THR A 187 -4.88 8.94 3.11
N LEU A 188 -4.56 9.02 1.80
CA LEU A 188 -5.37 8.58 0.65
C LEU A 188 -4.69 7.42 -0.13
N SER A 189 -5.51 6.64 -0.89
CA SER A 189 -5.19 5.65 -1.98
C SER A 189 -5.00 4.18 -1.56
N SER A 190 -5.19 3.09 -2.36
CA SER A 190 -5.89 2.76 -3.64
C SER A 190 -6.20 1.23 -3.72
N ASN A 191 -7.15 0.85 -4.61
CA ASN A 191 -8.15 -0.25 -4.50
C ASN A 191 -7.70 -1.72 -4.74
N SER A 192 -8.68 -2.66 -4.67
CA SER A 192 -8.63 -4.02 -5.23
C SER A 192 -10.05 -4.59 -5.54
N SER A 193 -10.98 -3.75 -5.99
CA SER A 193 -12.40 -4.01 -6.37
C SER A 193 -13.48 -3.73 -5.31
N PRO A 194 -14.72 -3.32 -5.71
CA PRO A 194 -15.14 -2.82 -7.03
C PRO A 194 -14.62 -1.39 -7.27
N THR A 195 -14.25 -1.09 -8.51
CA THR A 195 -13.45 0.07 -8.94
C THR A 195 -14.10 1.41 -8.61
N ILE A 196 -13.77 2.01 -7.46
CA ILE A 196 -14.21 3.36 -7.06
C ILE A 196 -13.00 4.22 -6.72
N ASN A 197 -12.88 5.37 -7.38
CA ASN A 197 -11.71 6.25 -7.33
C ASN A 197 -11.43 6.93 -5.97
N PHE A 198 -12.31 6.77 -4.97
CA PHE A 198 -12.20 7.48 -3.69
C PHE A 198 -12.82 6.70 -2.53
N VAL A 199 -12.12 5.70 -2.01
CA VAL A 199 -12.37 5.20 -0.65
C VAL A 199 -11.13 5.53 0.19
N PRO A 200 -11.26 6.27 1.31
CA PRO A 200 -10.16 6.46 2.25
C PRO A 200 -9.90 5.13 2.96
N PHE A 201 -8.80 4.45 2.64
CA PHE A 201 -8.42 3.18 3.27
C PHE A 201 -7.45 3.46 4.41
N LEU A 202 -7.88 3.16 5.63
CA LEU A 202 -7.13 3.35 6.86
C LEU A 202 -7.18 2.04 7.63
N VAL A 203 -6.04 1.37 7.86
CA VAL A 203 -5.94 0.40 8.95
C VAL A 203 -5.54 1.20 10.17
N VAL A 204 -6.43 1.28 11.14
CA VAL A 204 -6.25 2.13 12.32
C VAL A 204 -6.06 1.23 13.52
N GLN A 205 -4.92 1.39 14.19
CA GLN A 205 -4.75 0.92 15.56
C GLN A 205 -5.31 1.99 16.49
N LEU A 206 -6.29 1.60 17.32
CA LEU A 206 -6.77 2.40 18.44
C LEU A 206 -6.20 1.81 19.73
N CYS A 207 -5.35 2.56 20.42
CA CYS A 207 -4.89 2.21 21.76
C CYS A 207 -5.93 2.65 22.82
N LYS A 208 -6.11 1.84 23.87
CA LYS A 208 -7.04 2.05 25.00
C LYS A 208 -6.91 3.42 25.71
N TYR A 209 -5.80 4.14 25.47
CA TYR A 209 -5.51 5.48 26.03
C TYR A 209 -4.92 6.41 24.96
N THR A 210 -5.77 6.83 24.01
CA THR A 210 -5.60 7.98 23.08
C THR A 210 -4.24 8.20 22.40
N GLU A 211 -3.78 7.20 21.65
CA GLU A 211 -2.95 7.42 20.47
C GLU A 211 -3.49 6.56 19.32
N ILE A 212 -3.64 7.17 18.14
CA ILE A 212 -4.15 6.51 16.94
C ILE A 212 -2.99 6.34 15.96
N ASN A 213 -2.57 5.10 15.71
CA ASN A 213 -1.61 4.80 14.66
C ASN A 213 -2.35 4.41 13.38
N ALA A 214 -2.06 5.11 12.27
CA ALA A 214 -2.65 4.83 10.98
C ALA A 214 -1.64 4.15 10.06
N THR A 215 -1.98 2.97 9.56
CA THR A 215 -1.24 2.26 8.51
C THR A 215 -2.04 2.32 7.20
N VAL A 216 -1.37 2.66 6.10
CA VAL A 216 -1.99 2.92 4.79
C VAL A 216 -1.45 1.93 3.77
N LYS A 217 -2.34 1.26 3.03
CA LYS A 217 -1.96 0.38 1.90
C LYS A 217 -2.14 1.10 0.58
N ILE A 218 -1.06 1.16 -0.21
CA ILE A 218 -1.01 1.79 -1.53
C ILE A 218 -0.47 0.76 -2.52
N SER A 219 -1.33 0.03 -3.24
CA SER A 219 -0.89 -1.00 -4.20
C SER A 219 -1.26 -0.73 -5.66
N GLN A 220 -2.26 0.10 -5.94
CA GLN A 220 -2.76 0.35 -7.31
C GLN A 220 -2.49 1.77 -7.84
N SER A 221 -1.69 2.61 -7.15
CA SER A 221 -1.70 4.06 -7.40
C SER A 221 -0.38 4.77 -7.66
N LEU A 222 0.78 4.13 -7.41
CA LEU A 222 2.04 4.88 -7.34
C LEU A 222 2.34 5.71 -8.60
N ALA A 223 1.98 5.21 -9.79
CA ALA A 223 2.10 5.93 -11.06
C ALA A 223 0.76 6.37 -11.67
N SER A 224 -0.35 5.76 -11.27
CA SER A 224 -1.68 6.00 -11.89
C SER A 224 -2.36 7.29 -11.43
N PHE A 225 -1.90 7.92 -10.33
CA PHE A 225 -2.50 9.14 -9.79
C PHE A 225 -1.61 10.39 -9.89
N SER A 226 -0.31 10.24 -10.19
CA SER A 226 0.57 11.40 -10.37
C SER A 226 0.34 12.11 -11.71
N SER A 227 -0.29 11.46 -12.69
CA SER A 227 -0.56 12.04 -14.02
C SER A 227 -1.74 13.03 -14.06
N GLN A 228 -2.39 13.32 -12.92
CA GLN A 228 -3.45 14.35 -12.84
C GLN A 228 -2.89 15.77 -12.60
N LYS A 229 -1.58 15.96 -12.69
CA LYS A 229 -0.92 17.27 -12.74
C LYS A 229 -0.14 17.43 -14.05
N CYS A 230 -0.87 17.51 -15.16
CA CYS A 230 -0.41 18.17 -16.38
C CYS A 230 -1.54 19.08 -16.85
#